data_AF-A0A0F9UB39-F1
#
_entry.id   AF-A0A0F9UB39-F1
#
_cell.length_a   1.000
_cell.length_b   1.000
_cell.length_c   1.000
_cell.angle_alpha   90.00
_cell.angle_beta   90.00
_cell.angle_gamma   90.00
#
_symmetry.space_group_name_H-M   'P 1'
#
loop_
_entity.id
_entity.type
_entity.pdbx_description
1 polymer ?
#
loop_
_entity_poly.entity_id
_entity_poly.type
_entity_poly.pdbx_seq_one_letter_code
_entity_poly.pdbx_strand_id
1 'polypeptide(L)'
;MKPDQSENVAKMADMFQRQREAEKLPLFVIVGAPASGKSLFGRALAEDGTETAYVDLQPGDWRETARPHLRDHLSSFASTFIVDGAERANPESLTETVEQELGKGNTLVLLVPMLTDIPKDLLTQAAVARMDRLSVTQVFKHHANGTLRSFG
;
A
#
# COMPACT_ATOMS: atom_id res chain seq x y z
N MET A 1 -0.99 14.52 -22.60
CA MET A 1 -2.07 14.70 -21.60
C MET A 1 -1.87 13.62 -20.55
N LYS A 2 -1.66 13.96 -19.26
CA LYS A 2 -1.63 12.93 -18.22
C LYS A 2 -3.04 12.34 -18.09
N PRO A 3 -3.21 11.02 -17.89
CA PRO A 3 -4.51 10.46 -17.59
C PRO A 3 -5.11 11.13 -16.34
N ASP A 4 -6.36 11.57 -16.41
CA ASP A 4 -7.07 12.08 -15.25
C ASP A 4 -7.29 10.92 -14.25
N GLN A 5 -6.86 11.11 -13.00
CA GLN A 5 -7.02 10.14 -11.91
C GLN A 5 -7.94 10.68 -10.80
N SER A 6 -8.60 11.82 -11.01
CA SER A 6 -9.40 12.50 -9.97
C SER A 6 -10.49 11.61 -9.38
N GLU A 7 -11.16 10.80 -10.20
CA GLU A 7 -12.18 9.84 -9.74
C GLU A 7 -11.56 8.73 -8.86
N ASN A 8 -10.37 8.26 -9.21
CA ASN A 8 -9.65 7.23 -8.49
C ASN A 8 -9.13 7.76 -7.14
N VAL A 9 -8.62 8.99 -7.12
CA VAL A 9 -8.22 9.70 -5.90
C VAL A 9 -9.42 9.89 -4.98
N ALA A 10 -10.56 10.38 -5.49
CA ALA A 10 -11.77 10.55 -4.69
C ALA A 10 -12.28 9.24 -4.06
N LYS A 11 -12.27 8.14 -4.84
CA LYS A 11 -12.64 6.80 -4.32
C LYS A 11 -11.70 6.34 -3.20
N MET A 12 -10.41 6.56 -3.36
CA MET A 12 -9.42 6.15 -2.36
C MET A 12 -9.44 7.03 -1.12
N ALA A 13 -9.67 8.32 -1.26
CA ALA A 13 -9.92 9.23 -0.14
C ALA A 13 -11.17 8.82 0.65
N ASP A 14 -12.29 8.51 -0.02
CA ASP A 14 -13.50 7.98 0.63
C ASP A 14 -13.23 6.63 1.32
N MET A 15 -12.47 5.73 0.69
CA MET A 15 -12.05 4.48 1.31
C MET A 15 -11.20 4.71 2.56
N PHE A 16 -10.20 5.59 2.51
CA PHE A 16 -9.37 5.93 3.68
C PHE A 16 -10.22 6.54 4.79
N GLN A 17 -11.09 7.48 4.46
CA GLN A 17 -11.95 8.14 5.43
C GLN A 17 -12.87 7.13 6.10
N ARG A 18 -13.53 6.24 5.35
CA ARG A 18 -14.42 5.20 5.92
C ARG A 18 -13.68 4.20 6.79
N GLN A 19 -12.48 3.77 6.40
CA GLN A 19 -11.69 2.84 7.19
C GLN A 19 -11.17 3.53 8.46
N ARG A 20 -10.69 4.78 8.36
CA ARG A 20 -10.25 5.60 9.50
C ARG A 20 -11.38 5.85 10.49
N GLU A 21 -12.57 6.24 10.03
CA GLU A 21 -13.77 6.44 10.85
C GLU A 21 -14.25 5.15 11.52
N ALA A 22 -14.03 4.01 10.86
CA ALA A 22 -14.35 2.70 11.41
C ALA A 22 -13.24 2.12 12.30
N GLU A 23 -12.13 2.86 12.52
CA GLU A 23 -10.90 2.38 13.16
C GLU A 23 -10.36 1.06 12.55
N LYS A 24 -10.61 0.86 11.26
CA LYS A 24 -10.22 -0.33 10.53
C LYS A 24 -8.90 -0.09 9.80
N LEU A 25 -7.97 -1.03 10.02
CA LEU A 25 -6.73 -1.34 9.29
C LEU A 25 -6.01 -0.15 8.60
N PRO A 26 -4.90 0.36 9.15
CA PRO A 26 -4.07 1.40 8.53
C PRO A 26 -3.22 0.92 7.34
N LEU A 27 -3.40 -0.32 6.88
CA LEU A 27 -2.66 -0.92 5.78
C LEU A 27 -3.58 -1.18 4.58
N PHE A 28 -3.17 -0.67 3.42
CA PHE A 28 -3.84 -0.88 2.14
C PHE A 28 -2.88 -1.58 1.17
N VAL A 29 -3.40 -2.54 0.41
CA VAL A 29 -2.68 -3.18 -0.69
C VAL A 29 -3.47 -2.96 -1.98
N ILE A 30 -2.86 -2.30 -2.95
CA ILE A 30 -3.44 -2.06 -4.26
C ILE A 30 -2.72 -2.92 -5.28
N VAL A 31 -3.48 -3.85 -5.86
CA VAL A 31 -2.97 -4.80 -6.84
C VAL A 31 -3.25 -4.31 -8.23
N GLY A 32 -2.25 -4.31 -9.11
CA GLY A 32 -2.47 -3.99 -10.51
C GLY A 32 -1.30 -4.39 -11.39
N ALA A 33 -1.63 -5.02 -12.52
CA ALA A 33 -0.65 -5.40 -13.54
C ALA A 33 0.26 -4.23 -13.95
N PRO A 34 1.45 -4.49 -14.51
CA PRO A 34 2.24 -3.45 -15.17
C PRO A 34 1.38 -2.62 -16.13
N ALA A 35 1.58 -1.30 -16.16
CA ALA A 35 0.79 -0.34 -16.93
C ALA A 35 -0.70 -0.20 -16.54
N SER A 36 -1.15 -0.73 -15.40
CA SER A 36 -2.53 -0.53 -14.88
C SER A 36 -2.85 0.91 -14.46
N GLY A 37 -1.85 1.79 -14.39
CA GLY A 37 -1.99 3.16 -13.87
C GLY A 37 -1.80 3.29 -12.36
N LYS A 38 -1.52 2.20 -11.62
CA LYS A 38 -1.34 2.24 -10.15
C LYS A 38 -0.28 3.24 -9.67
N SER A 39 0.83 3.37 -10.40
CA SER A 39 1.89 4.34 -10.10
C SER A 39 1.45 5.79 -10.31
N LEU A 40 0.69 6.06 -11.39
CA LEU A 40 0.11 7.37 -11.64
C LEU A 40 -0.89 7.75 -10.55
N PHE A 41 -1.72 6.78 -10.14
CA PHE A 41 -2.64 6.94 -9.02
C PHE A 41 -1.90 7.21 -7.70
N GLY A 42 -0.88 6.43 -7.36
CA GLY A 42 -0.11 6.63 -6.13
C GLY A 42 0.57 8.00 -6.06
N ARG A 43 1.10 8.48 -7.18
CA ARG A 43 1.66 9.84 -7.28
C ARG A 43 0.59 10.92 -7.09
N ALA A 44 -0.56 10.78 -7.76
CA ALA A 44 -1.66 11.72 -7.61
C ALA A 44 -2.18 11.78 -6.16
N LEU A 45 -2.26 10.62 -5.48
CA LEU A 45 -2.67 10.55 -4.08
C LEU A 45 -1.64 11.23 -3.14
N ALA A 46 -0.34 11.11 -3.42
CA ALA A 46 0.68 11.82 -2.66
C ALA A 46 0.67 13.34 -2.90
N GLU A 47 0.35 13.78 -4.11
CA GLU A 47 0.24 15.20 -4.47
C GLU A 47 -0.98 15.87 -3.80
N ASP A 48 -2.07 15.12 -3.56
CA ASP A 48 -3.30 15.62 -2.94
C ASP A 48 -3.25 15.63 -1.40
N GLY A 49 -2.54 14.67 -0.79
CA GLY A 49 -2.52 14.47 0.66
C GLY A 49 -1.46 15.28 1.41
N THR A 50 -1.89 16.08 2.38
CA THR A 50 -0.96 16.69 3.36
C THR A 50 -0.30 15.58 4.18
N GLU A 51 1.02 15.64 4.39
CA GLU A 51 1.82 14.59 5.08
C GLU A 51 1.85 13.21 4.40
N THR A 52 1.66 13.17 3.08
CA THR A 52 1.83 11.94 2.30
C THR A 52 3.18 11.90 1.60
N ALA A 53 3.88 10.78 1.71
CA ALA A 53 5.12 10.52 0.97
C ALA A 53 4.90 9.44 -0.08
N TYR A 54 5.33 9.71 -1.32
CA TYR A 54 5.46 8.71 -2.37
C TYR A 54 6.87 8.13 -2.36
N VAL A 55 6.95 6.81 -2.24
CA VAL A 55 8.19 6.04 -2.17
C VAL A 55 8.25 5.16 -3.42
N ASP A 56 9.24 5.41 -4.28
CA ASP A 56 9.47 4.62 -5.49
C ASP A 56 10.59 3.60 -5.23
N LEU A 57 10.26 2.31 -5.17
CA LEU A 57 11.23 1.23 -5.02
C LEU A 57 11.66 0.62 -6.36
N GLN A 58 11.32 1.24 -7.50
CA GLN A 58 11.87 0.81 -8.78
C GLN A 58 13.37 1.14 -8.82
N PRO A 59 14.25 0.15 -9.10
CA PRO A 59 15.67 0.41 -9.17
C PRO A 59 15.97 1.28 -10.40
N GLY A 60 16.86 2.27 -10.21
CA GLY A 60 17.43 3.03 -11.31
C GLY A 60 18.35 2.20 -12.20
N ASP A 61 18.89 1.10 -11.68
CA ASP A 61 19.73 0.13 -12.41
C ASP A 61 19.21 -1.30 -12.24
N TRP A 62 18.88 -1.95 -13.35
CA TRP A 62 18.42 -3.34 -13.40
C TRP A 62 19.45 -4.37 -12.91
N ARG A 63 20.71 -3.93 -12.69
CA ARG A 63 21.81 -4.74 -12.17
C ARG A 63 21.86 -4.82 -10.65
N GLU A 64 21.11 -4.00 -9.93
CA GLU A 64 21.01 -4.10 -8.47
C GLU A 64 20.22 -5.36 -8.09
N THR A 65 20.95 -6.38 -7.65
CA THR A 65 20.38 -7.65 -7.18
C THR A 65 19.98 -7.59 -5.70
N ALA A 66 20.46 -6.60 -4.96
CA ALA A 66 20.13 -6.42 -3.56
C ALA A 66 18.74 -5.79 -3.42
N ARG A 67 17.87 -6.43 -2.66
CA ARG A 67 16.55 -5.86 -2.34
C ARG A 67 16.69 -4.76 -1.30
N PRO A 68 16.14 -3.55 -1.52
CA PRO A 68 16.25 -2.45 -0.57
C PRO A 68 15.51 -2.74 0.75
N HIS A 69 16.01 -2.16 1.84
CA HIS A 69 15.31 -2.12 3.11
C HIS A 69 14.29 -0.97 3.07
N LEU A 70 13.00 -1.28 3.22
CA LEU A 70 11.93 -0.27 3.07
C LEU A 70 12.13 0.95 3.98
N ARG A 71 12.58 0.71 5.22
CA ARG A 71 12.80 1.73 6.23
C ARG A 71 13.72 2.87 5.77
N ASP A 72 14.71 2.56 4.94
CA ASP A 72 15.69 3.56 4.48
C ASP A 72 15.07 4.58 3.51
N HIS A 73 13.87 4.30 3.00
CA HIS A 73 13.16 5.14 2.05
C HIS A 73 11.98 5.92 2.68
N LEU A 74 11.66 5.68 3.96
CA LEU A 74 10.55 6.36 4.63
C LEU A 74 11.00 7.68 5.26
N SER A 75 10.30 8.77 4.95
CA SER A 75 10.56 10.08 5.53
C SER A 75 9.86 10.28 6.88
N SER A 76 10.56 10.82 7.87
CA SER A 76 10.02 11.00 9.24
C SER A 76 8.92 12.06 9.39
N PHE A 77 8.65 12.86 8.36
CA PHE A 77 7.63 13.92 8.40
C PHE A 77 6.26 13.48 7.85
N ALA A 78 6.18 12.30 7.24
CA ALA A 78 4.95 11.79 6.64
C ALA A 78 4.23 10.87 7.62
N SER A 79 2.90 10.94 7.61
CA SER A 79 2.00 10.04 8.35
C SER A 79 1.30 9.04 7.43
N THR A 80 1.39 9.24 6.11
CA THR A 80 0.94 8.29 5.08
C THR A 80 2.06 7.99 4.09
N PHE A 81 2.32 6.71 3.85
CA PHE A 81 3.35 6.24 2.91
C PHE A 81 2.73 5.47 1.76
N ILE A 82 2.98 5.91 0.53
CA ILE A 82 2.58 5.21 -0.68
C ILE A 82 3.83 4.57 -1.29
N VAL A 83 3.92 3.25 -1.16
CA VAL A 83 5.09 2.46 -1.58
C VAL A 83 4.80 1.81 -2.92
N ASP A 84 5.40 2.36 -3.98
CA ASP A 84 5.36 1.79 -5.32
C ASP A 84 6.49 0.78 -5.52
N GLY A 85 6.15 -0.40 -6.06
CA GLY A 85 7.10 -1.49 -6.20
C GLY A 85 7.39 -2.21 -4.89
N ALA A 86 6.41 -2.31 -3.98
CA ALA A 86 6.60 -2.92 -2.66
C ALA A 86 7.10 -4.38 -2.74
N GLU A 87 6.84 -5.09 -3.83
CA GLU A 87 7.34 -6.45 -4.10
C GLU A 87 8.87 -6.55 -4.14
N ARG A 88 9.55 -5.41 -4.34
CA ARG A 88 11.00 -5.34 -4.49
C ARG A 88 11.72 -5.20 -3.16
N ALA A 89 11.02 -4.78 -2.12
CA ALA A 89 11.60 -4.68 -0.79
C ALA A 89 12.10 -6.05 -0.31
N ASN A 90 13.13 -6.01 0.55
CA ASN A 90 13.51 -7.20 1.30
C ASN A 90 12.27 -7.66 2.13
N PRO A 91 11.83 -8.93 2.03
CA PRO A 91 10.58 -9.37 2.67
C PRO A 91 10.57 -9.24 4.20
N GLU A 92 11.69 -9.49 4.87
CA GLU A 92 11.81 -9.36 6.32
C GLU A 92 11.72 -7.88 6.72
N SER A 93 12.46 -7.03 6.00
CA SER A 93 12.41 -5.57 6.20
C SER A 93 11.04 -4.98 5.91
N LEU A 94 10.32 -5.49 4.90
CA LEU A 94 8.97 -5.05 4.55
C LEU A 94 8.01 -5.28 5.72
N THR A 95 7.96 -6.51 6.25
CA THR A 95 7.10 -6.85 7.39
C THR A 95 7.43 -6.01 8.61
N GLU A 96 8.71 -5.97 9.01
CA GLU A 96 9.15 -5.22 10.19
C GLU A 96 8.80 -3.73 10.07
N THR A 97 9.09 -3.12 8.92
CA THR A 97 8.84 -1.68 8.70
C THR A 97 7.35 -1.39 8.70
N VAL A 98 6.54 -2.22 8.04
CA VAL A 98 5.08 -2.04 8.02
C VAL A 98 4.55 -2.09 9.46
N GLU A 99 4.87 -3.14 10.23
CA GLU A 99 4.40 -3.28 11.61
C GLU A 99 4.82 -2.11 12.51
N GLN A 100 6.06 -1.63 12.38
CA GLN A 100 6.56 -0.46 13.13
C GLN A 100 5.77 0.80 12.79
N GLU A 101 5.48 1.06 11.51
CA GLU A 101 4.77 2.25 11.09
C GLU A 101 3.28 2.18 11.45
N LEU A 102 2.62 1.03 11.31
CA LEU A 102 1.25 0.84 11.80
C LEU A 102 1.17 1.06 13.32
N GLY A 103 2.17 0.61 14.08
CA GLY A 103 2.27 0.84 15.53
C GLY A 103 2.43 2.32 15.93
N LYS A 104 2.91 3.17 15.02
CA LYS A 104 2.96 4.64 15.19
C LYS A 104 1.66 5.34 14.80
N GLY A 105 0.69 4.61 14.26
CA GLY A 105 -0.55 5.16 13.71
C GLY A 105 -0.43 5.68 12.28
N ASN A 106 0.66 5.36 11.58
CA ASN A 106 0.86 5.76 10.19
C ASN A 106 0.07 4.84 9.25
N THR A 107 -0.34 5.40 8.11
CA THR A 107 -1.03 4.66 7.05
C THR A 107 -0.03 4.22 5.98
N LEU A 108 -0.14 2.97 5.52
CA LEU A 108 0.67 2.46 4.41
C LEU A 108 -0.19 1.99 3.26
N VAL A 109 0.22 2.33 2.04
CA VAL A 109 -0.39 1.90 0.79
C VAL A 109 0.67 1.19 -0.03
N LEU A 110 0.57 -0.14 -0.13
CA LEU A 110 1.50 -0.96 -0.89
C LEU A 110 0.96 -1.19 -2.30
N LEU A 111 1.66 -0.71 -3.32
CA LEU A 111 1.31 -0.94 -4.72
C LEU A 111 2.13 -2.13 -5.24
N VAL A 112 1.43 -3.18 -5.67
CA VAL A 112 2.06 -4.43 -6.14
C VAL A 112 1.44 -4.96 -7.43
N PRO A 113 2.19 -5.70 -8.26
CA PRO A 113 1.65 -6.42 -9.40
C PRO A 113 0.66 -7.53 -9.00
N MET A 114 1.00 -8.32 -7.98
CA MET A 114 0.23 -9.50 -7.55
C MET A 114 0.13 -9.58 -6.02
N LEU A 115 -0.92 -10.23 -5.51
CA LEU A 115 -1.07 -10.44 -4.05
C LEU A 115 0.01 -11.35 -3.47
N THR A 116 0.51 -12.30 -4.26
CA THR A 116 1.58 -13.22 -3.88
C THR A 116 2.91 -12.52 -3.58
N ASP A 117 3.02 -11.25 -3.97
CA ASP A 117 4.22 -10.44 -3.75
C ASP A 117 4.31 -9.90 -2.32
N ILE A 118 3.21 -9.96 -1.55
CA ILE A 118 3.14 -9.47 -0.18
C ILE A 118 3.12 -10.66 0.79
N PRO A 119 3.91 -10.61 1.89
CA PRO A 119 3.84 -11.59 2.97
C PRO A 119 2.41 -11.80 3.47
N LYS A 120 2.02 -13.06 3.70
CA LYS A 120 0.64 -13.40 4.10
C LYS A 120 0.21 -12.67 5.36
N ASP A 121 1.10 -12.52 6.34
CA ASP A 121 0.83 -11.88 7.62
C ASP A 121 0.40 -10.40 7.47
N LEU A 122 1.00 -9.70 6.50
CA LEU A 122 0.60 -8.35 6.13
C LEU A 122 -0.75 -8.33 5.42
N LEU A 123 -1.01 -9.28 4.52
CA LEU A 123 -2.32 -9.40 3.89
C LEU A 123 -3.44 -9.59 4.91
N THR A 124 -3.18 -10.24 6.05
CA THR A 124 -4.17 -10.44 7.12
C THR A 124 -4.62 -9.15 7.82
N GLN A 125 -3.81 -8.10 7.69
CA GLN A 125 -3.98 -6.79 8.31
C GLN A 125 -4.30 -5.72 7.26
N ALA A 126 -4.45 -6.10 6.00
CA ALA A 126 -4.65 -5.16 4.90
C ALA A 126 -6.08 -5.11 4.39
N ALA A 127 -6.52 -3.92 4.00
CA ALA A 127 -7.60 -3.75 3.04
C ALA A 127 -7.06 -3.88 1.61
N VAL A 128 -7.65 -4.75 0.80
CA VAL A 128 -7.18 -5.02 -0.57
C VAL A 128 -8.12 -4.41 -1.61
N ALA A 129 -7.55 -3.63 -2.51
CA ALA A 129 -8.20 -3.12 -3.71
C ALA A 129 -7.43 -3.57 -4.97
N ARG A 130 -8.10 -3.56 -6.11
CA ARG A 130 -7.46 -3.80 -7.41
C ARG A 130 -7.57 -2.57 -8.30
N MET A 131 -6.57 -2.29 -9.11
CA MET A 131 -6.53 -1.05 -9.90
C MET A 131 -7.56 -1.03 -11.05
N ASP A 132 -7.99 -2.19 -11.54
CA ASP A 132 -9.12 -2.34 -12.46
C ASP A 132 -10.47 -1.97 -11.80
N ARG A 133 -10.53 -1.98 -10.46
CA ARG A 133 -11.69 -1.60 -9.66
C ARG A 133 -11.26 -1.09 -8.27
N LEU A 134 -11.10 0.23 -8.11
CA LEU A 134 -10.85 0.87 -6.81
C LEU A 134 -12.10 0.83 -5.90
N SER A 135 -12.46 -0.38 -5.51
CA SER A 135 -13.36 -0.70 -4.41
C SER A 135 -12.70 -1.83 -3.64
N VAL A 136 -12.67 -1.73 -2.30
CA VAL A 136 -12.17 -2.83 -1.46
C VAL A 136 -12.87 -4.12 -1.87
N THR A 137 -12.09 -5.05 -2.43
CA THR A 137 -12.62 -6.33 -2.90
C THR A 137 -12.52 -7.37 -1.79
N GLN A 138 -11.61 -7.15 -0.83
CA GLN A 138 -11.40 -8.06 0.28
C GLN A 138 -10.82 -7.32 1.48
N VAL A 139 -11.40 -7.56 2.65
CA VAL A 139 -10.78 -7.24 3.94
C VAL A 139 -10.44 -8.55 4.62
N PHE A 140 -9.18 -8.73 4.99
CA PHE A 140 -8.78 -9.84 5.83
C PHE A 140 -8.84 -9.44 7.30
N LYS A 141 -9.24 -10.37 8.17
CA LYS A 141 -9.12 -10.19 9.62
C LYS A 141 -8.31 -11.34 10.20
N HIS A 142 -7.39 -10.98 11.09
CA HIS A 142 -6.73 -11.94 11.97
C HIS A 142 -7.68 -12.31 13.12
N HIS A 143 -8.18 -13.55 13.12
CA HIS A 143 -8.87 -14.10 14.29
C HIS A 143 -7.86 -14.74 15.23
N ALA A 144 -8.14 -14.69 16.54
CA ALA A 144 -7.27 -15.22 17.61
C ALA A 144 -6.84 -16.70 17.47
N ASN A 145 -7.41 -17.45 16.50
CA ASN A 145 -7.09 -18.85 16.22
C ASN A 145 -6.40 -19.09 14.85
N GLY A 146 -5.68 -18.10 14.30
CA GLY A 146 -4.79 -18.27 13.14
C GLY A 146 -5.46 -18.65 11.81
N THR A 147 -6.79 -18.61 11.75
CA THR A 147 -7.55 -18.93 10.52
C THR A 147 -8.05 -17.66 9.86
N LEU A 148 -7.69 -17.48 8.59
CA LEU A 148 -8.06 -16.33 7.78
C LEU A 148 -9.47 -16.47 7.22
N ARG A 149 -10.25 -15.39 7.33
CA ARG A 149 -11.53 -15.26 6.61
C ARG A 149 -11.59 -13.92 5.88
N SER A 150 -11.98 -13.99 4.62
CA SER A 150 -12.34 -12.83 3.81
C SER A 150 -13.71 -12.31 4.25
N PHE A 151 -13.82 -11.00 4.45
CA PHE A 151 -15.10 -10.34 4.65
C PHE A 151 -15.35 -9.44 3.43
N GLY A 152 -16.35 -9.81 2.64
CA GLY A 152 -16.77 -9.15 1.41
C GLY A 152 -18.16 -9.62 1.03
#